data_AF-A0A0H4CP65-F1
#
_entry.id   AF-A0A0H4CP65-F1
#
_cell.length_a   1.000
_cell.length_b   1.000
_cell.length_c   1.000
_cell.angle_alpha   90.00
_cell.angle_beta   90.00
_cell.angle_gamma   90.00
#
_symmetry.space_group_name_H-M   'P 1'
#
loop_
_entity.id
_entity.type
_entity.pdbx_description
1 polymer ?
#
loop_
_entity_poly.entity_id
_entity_poly.type
_entity_poly.pdbx_seq_one_letter_code
_entity_poly.pdbx_strand_id
1 'polypeptide(L)'
;AGVSSFGISGTNAHVILEQAPEQGQQEQQEQDLPTPVLTSAPLVWPVSARGDEALRAQAGRLLDYGTGHPDADPAAVTRALVTTRAALSHRGVAIGADRAGLDESLRALAAGEEAPHLVRAVASGGRAVFVFPGQ
;
A
#
# COMPACT_ATOMS: atom_id res chain seq x y z
N ALA A 1 -6.46 -24.64 16.67
CA ALA A 1 -7.17 -23.93 17.76
C ALA A 1 -8.66 -24.30 17.73
N GLY A 2 -9.38 -24.20 18.85
CA GLY A 2 -10.82 -24.44 18.92
C GLY A 2 -11.56 -23.22 19.50
N VAL A 3 -12.71 -22.87 18.93
CA VAL A 3 -13.59 -21.79 19.40
C VAL A 3 -14.95 -22.38 19.74
N SER A 4 -15.40 -22.18 20.98
CA SER A 4 -16.73 -22.58 21.45
C SER A 4 -17.56 -21.34 21.77
N SER A 5 -18.84 -21.37 21.39
CA SER A 5 -19.82 -20.36 21.79
C SER A 5 -21.06 -21.04 22.36
N PHE A 6 -21.51 -20.55 23.52
CA PHE A 6 -22.65 -21.07 24.27
C PHE A 6 -23.66 -19.94 24.45
N GLY A 7 -24.75 -19.98 23.70
CA GLY A 7 -25.80 -18.97 23.76
C GLY A 7 -26.66 -19.13 25.01
N ILE A 8 -27.11 -18.02 25.58
CA ILE A 8 -27.96 -18.02 26.78
C ILE A 8 -29.30 -18.75 26.58
N SER A 9 -29.76 -18.88 25.34
CA SER A 9 -30.94 -19.67 24.95
C SER A 9 -30.68 -21.19 24.85
N GLY A 10 -29.44 -21.65 25.04
CA GLY A 10 -29.03 -23.05 24.95
C GLY A 10 -28.44 -23.48 23.61
N THR A 11 -28.31 -22.58 22.62
CA THR A 11 -27.69 -22.91 21.34
C THR A 11 -26.18 -22.90 21.44
N ASN A 12 -25.54 -24.02 21.09
CA ASN A 12 -24.09 -24.18 21.16
C ASN A 12 -23.48 -24.36 19.77
N ALA A 13 -22.34 -23.74 19.52
CA ALA A 13 -21.56 -23.89 18.30
C ALA A 13 -20.08 -24.10 18.63
N HIS A 14 -19.42 -25.00 17.91
CA HIS A 14 -18.00 -25.27 18.05
C HIS A 14 -17.32 -25.24 16.68
N VAL A 15 -16.18 -24.56 16.58
CA VAL A 15 -15.37 -24.46 15.36
C VAL A 15 -13.96 -24.90 15.68
N ILE A 16 -13.43 -25.81 14.86
CA ILE A 16 -12.02 -26.20 14.88
C ILE A 16 -11.32 -25.45 13.75
N LEU A 17 -10.26 -24.73 14.10
CA LEU A 17 -9.40 -23.97 13.20
C LEU A 17 -8.05 -24.66 13.12
N GLU A 18 -7.64 -25.06 11.93
CA GLU A 18 -6.29 -25.58 11.67
C GLU A 18 -5.42 -24.46 11.10
N GLN A 19 -4.11 -24.56 11.34
CA GLN A 19 -3.16 -23.66 10.69
C GLN A 19 -3.20 -23.92 9.18
N ALA A 20 -3.21 -22.87 8.38
CA ALA A 20 -3.04 -23.03 6.94
C ALA A 20 -1.72 -23.77 6.67
N PRO A 21 -1.67 -24.69 5.70
CA PRO A 21 -0.42 -25.30 5.29
C PRO A 21 0.61 -24.22 5.04
N GLU A 22 1.87 -24.47 5.41
CA GLU A 22 2.95 -23.60 4.95
C GLU A 22 2.85 -23.54 3.44
N GLN A 23 2.60 -22.35 2.91
CA GLN A 23 2.85 -22.10 1.50
C GLN A 23 4.37 -22.18 1.41
N GLY A 24 4.89 -23.40 1.18
CA GLY A 24 6.29 -23.61 0.86
C GLY A 24 6.63 -22.58 -0.17
N GLN A 25 7.77 -21.88 0.03
CA GLN A 25 8.27 -20.85 -0.88
C GLN A 25 7.91 -21.32 -2.27
N GLN A 26 6.86 -20.75 -2.85
CA GLN A 26 6.58 -21.04 -4.25
C GLN A 26 7.88 -20.55 -4.84
N GLU A 27 8.70 -21.48 -5.33
CA GLU A 27 9.72 -21.17 -6.32
C GLU A 27 9.01 -20.13 -7.14
N GLN A 28 9.53 -18.91 -7.12
CA GLN A 28 9.06 -17.87 -7.98
C GLN A 28 9.30 -18.50 -9.33
N GLN A 29 8.31 -19.26 -9.83
CA GLN A 29 8.21 -19.63 -11.21
C GLN A 29 8.46 -18.29 -11.83
N GLU A 30 9.52 -18.26 -12.61
CA GLU A 30 9.89 -17.16 -13.45
C GLU A 30 8.70 -17.01 -14.40
N GLN A 31 7.60 -16.50 -13.83
CA GLN A 31 6.48 -15.93 -14.51
C GLN A 31 7.17 -14.91 -15.38
N ASP A 32 6.87 -14.98 -16.66
CA ASP A 32 7.34 -14.06 -17.68
C ASP A 32 6.89 -12.64 -17.26
N LEU A 33 7.63 -12.08 -16.30
CA LEU A 33 7.31 -10.83 -15.65
C LEU A 33 7.61 -9.80 -16.72
N PRO A 34 6.61 -9.00 -17.12
CA PRO A 34 6.80 -8.04 -18.19
C PRO A 34 8.00 -7.16 -17.86
N THR A 35 8.86 -6.96 -18.86
CA THR A 35 10.07 -6.16 -18.71
C THR A 35 9.72 -4.83 -18.03
N PRO A 36 10.38 -4.49 -16.91
CA PRO A 36 10.04 -3.30 -16.17
C PRO A 36 10.20 -2.07 -17.06
N VAL A 37 9.15 -1.24 -17.11
CA VAL A 37 9.14 0.01 -17.90
C VAL A 37 10.19 1.00 -17.38
N LEU A 38 10.54 0.92 -16.09
CA LEU A 38 11.57 1.71 -15.44
C LEU A 38 12.59 0.78 -14.76
N THR A 39 13.86 0.90 -15.11
CA THR A 39 14.96 0.08 -14.56
C THR A 39 15.65 0.72 -13.35
N SER A 40 15.42 2.01 -13.12
CA SER A 40 15.84 2.75 -11.93
C SER A 40 14.70 3.69 -11.55
N ALA A 41 13.76 3.18 -10.74
CA ALA A 41 12.65 3.95 -10.23
C ALA A 41 12.86 4.23 -8.74
N PRO A 42 12.46 5.42 -8.26
CA PRO A 42 12.41 5.67 -6.82
C PRO A 42 11.42 4.69 -6.15
N LEU A 43 11.54 4.55 -4.83
CA LEU A 43 10.52 3.89 -4.03
C LEU A 43 9.24 4.72 -4.06
N VAL A 44 8.10 4.06 -4.26
CA VAL A 44 6.80 4.73 -4.40
C VAL A 44 5.75 4.00 -3.60
N TRP A 45 5.19 4.65 -2.57
CA TRP A 45 4.09 4.11 -1.77
C TRP A 45 2.82 4.94 -1.96
N PRO A 46 1.83 4.41 -2.72
CA PRO A 46 0.54 5.07 -2.89
C PRO A 46 -0.36 4.85 -1.67
N VAL A 47 -1.10 5.88 -1.30
CA VAL A 47 -2.07 5.90 -0.22
C VAL A 47 -3.39 6.44 -0.75
N SER A 48 -4.50 5.83 -0.38
CA SER A 48 -5.83 6.39 -0.70
C SER A 48 -6.81 6.25 0.45
N ALA A 49 -7.74 7.20 0.53
CA ALA A 49 -8.76 7.25 1.56
C ALA A 49 -10.03 7.98 1.08
N ARG A 50 -11.08 7.96 1.92
CA ARG A 50 -12.26 8.81 1.75
C ARG A 50 -12.09 10.05 2.63
N GLY A 51 -11.69 11.16 2.03
CA GLY A 51 -11.44 12.42 2.71
C GLY A 51 -9.98 12.62 3.10
N ASP A 52 -9.59 13.89 3.25
CA ASP A 52 -8.21 14.28 3.55
C ASP A 52 -7.72 13.80 4.91
N GLU A 53 -8.54 13.89 5.96
CA GLU A 53 -8.16 13.44 7.30
C GLU A 53 -7.83 11.94 7.32
N ALA A 54 -8.68 11.13 6.68
CA ALA A 54 -8.44 9.69 6.56
C ALA A 54 -7.19 9.37 5.72
N LEU A 55 -6.86 10.21 4.73
CA LEU A 55 -5.64 10.07 3.93
C LEU A 55 -4.40 10.30 4.80
N ARG A 56 -4.41 11.37 5.60
CA ARG A 56 -3.33 11.68 6.56
C ARG A 56 -3.14 10.55 7.57
N ALA A 57 -4.24 10.06 8.16
CA ALA A 57 -4.19 8.95 9.11
C ALA A 57 -3.66 7.66 8.47
N GLN A 58 -4.00 7.38 7.21
CA GLN A 58 -3.47 6.22 6.50
C GLN A 58 -1.97 6.35 6.18
N ALA A 59 -1.50 7.55 5.86
CA ALA A 59 -0.08 7.82 5.67
C ALA A 59 0.72 7.60 6.96
N GLY A 60 0.19 8.05 8.11
CA GLY A 60 0.77 7.77 9.43
C GLY A 60 0.87 6.27 9.72
N ARG A 61 -0.21 5.52 9.52
CA ARG A 61 -0.19 4.04 9.68
C ARG A 61 0.83 3.35 8.77
N LEU A 62 1.00 3.86 7.55
CA LEU A 62 1.95 3.29 6.60
C LEU A 62 3.41 3.62 6.97
N LEU A 63 3.66 4.82 7.49
CA LEU A 63 4.94 5.19 8.08
C LEU A 63 5.28 4.31 9.29
N ASP A 64 4.31 4.10 10.19
CA ASP A 64 4.49 3.23 11.36
C ASP A 64 4.78 1.78 10.94
N TYR A 65 4.04 1.27 9.94
CA TYR A 65 4.28 -0.06 9.38
C TYR A 65 5.70 -0.16 8.82
N GLY A 66 6.10 0.81 7.99
CA GLY A 66 7.42 0.85 7.42
C GLY A 66 8.48 0.83 8.51
N THR A 67 8.46 1.80 9.41
CA THR A 67 9.50 1.95 10.44
C THR A 67 9.58 0.74 11.37
N GLY A 68 8.45 0.07 11.63
CA GLY A 68 8.41 -1.20 12.37
C GLY A 68 8.89 -2.43 11.59
N HIS A 69 9.01 -2.35 10.26
CA HIS A 69 9.44 -3.44 9.38
C HIS A 69 10.53 -2.96 8.40
N PRO A 70 11.74 -2.66 8.89
CA PRO A 70 12.83 -2.16 8.04
C PRO A 70 13.26 -3.16 6.96
N ASP A 71 13.12 -4.46 7.23
CA ASP A 71 13.52 -5.53 6.30
C ASP A 71 12.45 -5.86 5.24
N ALA A 72 11.27 -5.23 5.30
CA ALA A 72 10.23 -5.43 4.31
C ALA A 72 10.67 -4.85 2.95
N ASP A 73 10.60 -5.67 1.90
CA ASP A 73 10.86 -5.23 0.54
C ASP A 73 9.88 -4.09 0.14
N PRO A 74 10.38 -2.87 -0.10
CA PRO A 74 9.52 -1.75 -0.47
C PRO A 74 8.70 -2.00 -1.73
N ALA A 75 9.22 -2.77 -2.70
CA ALA A 75 8.51 -3.09 -3.94
C ALA A 75 7.35 -4.05 -3.69
N ALA A 76 7.52 -5.05 -2.82
CA ALA A 76 6.43 -5.90 -2.36
C ALA A 76 5.34 -5.10 -1.63
N VAL A 77 5.71 -4.09 -0.84
CA VAL A 77 4.76 -3.18 -0.18
C VAL A 77 3.99 -2.37 -1.23
N THR A 78 4.68 -1.75 -2.21
CA THR A 78 4.03 -1.04 -3.31
C THR A 78 3.04 -1.95 -4.04
N ARG A 79 3.46 -3.18 -4.38
CA ARG A 79 2.60 -4.18 -5.04
C ARG A 79 1.34 -4.43 -4.21
N ALA A 80 1.48 -4.68 -2.91
CA ALA A 80 0.34 -4.92 -2.03
C ALA A 80 -0.60 -3.70 -1.97
N LEU A 81 -0.07 -2.49 -1.89
CA LEU A 81 -0.84 -1.24 -1.87
C LEU A 81 -1.63 -1.03 -3.16
N VAL A 82 -1.08 -1.42 -4.31
CA VAL A 82 -1.73 -1.24 -5.62
C VAL A 82 -2.73 -2.36 -5.92
N THR A 83 -2.42 -3.61 -5.61
CA THR A 83 -3.21 -4.77 -6.08
C THR A 83 -4.23 -5.27 -5.06
N THR A 84 -4.04 -4.99 -3.76
CA THR A 84 -4.89 -5.57 -2.70
C THR A 84 -5.69 -4.54 -1.92
N ARG A 85 -5.48 -3.24 -2.16
CA ARG A 85 -6.19 -2.16 -1.47
C ARG A 85 -7.15 -1.46 -2.43
N ALA A 86 -8.29 -1.02 -1.88
CA ALA A 86 -9.24 -0.22 -2.65
C ALA A 86 -8.63 1.13 -3.03
N ALA A 87 -8.73 1.51 -4.30
CA ALA A 87 -8.26 2.80 -4.79
C ALA A 87 -9.35 3.88 -4.62
N LEU A 88 -9.32 4.59 -3.49
CA LEU A 88 -10.31 5.59 -3.11
C LEU A 88 -10.04 6.97 -3.74
N SER A 89 -10.93 7.93 -3.52
CA SER A 89 -10.93 9.21 -4.23
C SER A 89 -9.82 10.16 -3.79
N HIS A 90 -9.52 10.26 -2.49
CA HIS A 90 -8.41 11.09 -2.02
C HIS A 90 -7.14 10.24 -2.07
N ARG A 91 -6.12 10.71 -2.77
CA ARG A 91 -4.90 9.95 -3.05
C ARG A 91 -3.67 10.77 -2.71
N GLY A 92 -2.70 10.09 -2.14
CA GLY A 92 -1.34 10.57 -1.91
C GLY A 92 -0.35 9.57 -2.47
N VAL A 93 0.77 10.04 -3.00
CA VAL A 93 1.88 9.20 -3.45
C VAL A 93 3.15 9.74 -2.82
N ALA A 94 3.70 8.98 -1.88
CA ALA A 94 5.00 9.27 -1.29
C ALA A 94 6.09 8.65 -2.15
N ILE A 95 7.13 9.43 -2.45
CA ILE A 95 8.24 9.04 -3.32
C ILE A 95 9.54 9.25 -2.56
N GLY A 96 10.50 8.33 -2.72
CA GLY A 96 11.83 8.44 -2.11
C GLY A 96 12.89 7.73 -2.94
N ALA A 97 14.08 8.32 -3.06
CA ALA A 97 15.22 7.63 -3.69
C ALA A 97 15.66 6.41 -2.86
N ASP A 98 15.44 6.49 -1.55
CA ASP A 98 15.68 5.44 -0.58
C ASP A 98 14.54 5.43 0.45
N ARG A 99 14.70 4.59 1.47
CA ARG A 99 13.69 4.45 2.51
C ARG A 99 13.53 5.70 3.38
N ALA A 100 14.61 6.44 3.64
CA ALA A 100 14.56 7.63 4.46
C ALA A 100 13.75 8.74 3.78
N GLY A 101 13.98 8.97 2.49
CA GLY A 101 13.21 9.95 1.71
C GLY A 101 11.74 9.55 1.55
N LEU A 102 11.44 8.25 1.50
CA LEU A 102 10.07 7.74 1.46
C LEU A 102 9.35 8.01 2.79
N ASP A 103 10.01 7.73 3.91
CA ASP A 103 9.48 7.97 5.26
C ASP A 103 9.28 9.47 5.52
N GLU A 104 10.16 10.34 5.01
CA GLU A 104 9.98 11.80 5.04
C GLU A 104 8.72 12.24 4.28
N SER A 105 8.53 11.76 3.06
CA SER A 105 7.35 12.07 2.25
C SER A 105 6.04 11.58 2.90
N LEU A 106 6.05 10.42 3.55
CA LEU A 106 4.89 9.93 4.31
C LEU A 106 4.60 10.77 5.56
N ARG A 107 5.66 11.25 6.24
CA ARG A 107 5.51 12.14 7.40
C ARG A 107 4.89 13.47 6.99
N ALA A 108 5.35 14.07 5.88
CA ALA A 108 4.74 15.27 5.32
C ALA A 108 3.26 15.04 4.96
N LEU A 109 2.95 13.89 4.33
CA LEU A 109 1.56 13.54 4.01
C LEU A 109 0.71 13.37 5.27
N ALA A 110 1.23 12.74 6.32
CA ALA A 110 0.52 12.58 7.60
C ALA A 110 0.29 13.91 8.32
N ALA A 111 1.25 14.84 8.25
CA ALA A 111 1.11 16.20 8.77
C ALA A 111 0.15 17.06 7.92
N GLY A 112 -0.12 16.65 6.68
CA GLY A 112 -0.93 17.41 5.73
C GLY A 112 -0.15 18.54 5.04
N GLU A 113 1.18 18.47 5.08
CA GLU A 113 2.11 19.43 4.51
C GLU A 113 2.39 19.14 3.02
N GLU A 114 2.96 20.11 2.32
CA GLU A 114 3.49 19.95 0.97
C GLU A 114 4.97 19.59 1.04
N ALA A 115 5.44 18.71 0.15
CA ALA A 115 6.84 18.31 0.06
C ALA A 115 7.23 17.99 -1.39
N PRO A 116 8.51 18.18 -1.79
CA PRO A 116 8.96 17.98 -3.17
C PRO A 116 8.70 16.58 -3.74
N HIS A 117 8.67 15.55 -2.90
CA HIS A 117 8.48 14.15 -3.29
C HIS A 117 7.13 13.57 -2.86
N LEU A 118 6.16 14.45 -2.66
CA LEU A 118 4.79 14.11 -2.29
C LEU A 118 3.80 14.65 -3.32
N VAL A 119 3.02 13.76 -3.91
CA VAL A 119 1.89 14.14 -4.77
C VAL A 119 0.58 13.87 -4.04
N ARG A 120 -0.33 14.83 -4.04
CA ARG A 120 -1.69 14.69 -3.49
C ARG A 120 -2.72 15.13 -4.51
N ALA A 121 -3.81 14.38 -4.62
CA ALA A 121 -4.90 14.72 -5.50
C ALA A 121 -6.21 14.08 -5.03
N VAL A 122 -7.32 14.69 -5.42
CA VAL A 122 -8.61 13.99 -5.48
C VAL A 122 -8.74 13.44 -6.89
N ALA A 123 -8.93 12.12 -7.00
CA ALA A 123 -9.06 11.44 -8.27
C ALA A 123 -10.24 12.01 -9.07
N SER A 124 -9.91 12.73 -10.13
CA SER A 124 -10.83 13.13 -11.19
C SER A 124 -10.65 12.18 -12.37
N GLY A 125 -11.74 11.73 -12.97
CA GLY A 125 -11.66 11.04 -14.26
C GLY A 125 -11.06 11.93 -15.34
N GLY A 126 -10.45 11.35 -16.37
CA GLY A 126 -9.88 12.10 -17.48
C GLY A 126 -9.15 11.19 -18.46
N ARG A 127 -8.96 11.66 -19.70
CA ARG A 127 -8.11 10.99 -20.69
C ARG A 127 -6.79 11.74 -20.79
N ALA A 128 -5.69 11.01 -20.89
CA ALA A 128 -4.39 11.60 -21.14
C ALA A 128 -4.28 12.06 -22.60
N VAL A 129 -3.62 13.20 -22.81
CA VAL A 129 -3.19 13.68 -24.14
C VAL A 129 -1.68 13.65 -24.16
N PHE A 130 -1.10 13.05 -25.19
CA PHE A 130 0.35 12.99 -25.37
C PHE A 130 0.79 14.12 -26.29
N VAL A 131 1.75 14.93 -25.84
CA VAL A 131 2.23 16.10 -26.55
C VAL A 131 3.66 15.84 -27.04
N PHE A 132 3.89 16.03 -28.34
CA PHE A 132 5.19 15.89 -28.99
C PHE A 132 5.57 17.26 -29.57
N PRO A 133 6.28 18.11 -28.81
CA PRO A 133 6.67 19.43 -29.28
C PRO A 133 7.61 19.32 -30.49
N GLY A 134 7.51 20.30 -31.39
CA GLY A 134 8.40 20.43 -32.55
C GLY A 134 9.81 20.88 -32.16
N GLN A 135 10.64 21.12 -33.19
CA GLN A 135 12.01 21.60 -33.05
C GLN A 135 12.06 23.10 -32.81
#